data_AF-A0A2U1YMZ8-F1
#
_entry.id   AF-A0A2U1YMZ8-F1
#
_cell.length_a   1.000
_cell.length_b   1.000
_cell.length_c   1.000
_cell.angle_alpha   90.00
_cell.angle_beta   90.00
_cell.angle_gamma   90.00
#
_symmetry.space_group_name_H-M   'P 1'
#
loop_
_entity.id
_entity.type
_entity.pdbx_description
1 polymer ?
#
loop_
_entity_poly.entity_id
_entity_poly.type
_entity_poly.pdbx_seq_one_letter_code
_entity_poly.pdbx_strand_id
1 'polypeptide(L)'
;MGIMALVVLTLVGAAGVMIGGPMLTSSAAKANAVEVHSKMAQLAGLVTLYRSEKGALPATGTINSTHALVTGGYLKSAPLLPTGIASSGNFYSLTGTAVTATVTSQDVCDRIGLLGDASITCTWTIGTGPGAVAYAF
;
A
#
# COMPACT_ATOMS: atom_id res chain seq x y z
N MET A 1 33.33 49.69 10.54
CA MET A 1 32.06 49.47 11.27
C MET A 1 30.94 49.93 10.33
N GLY A 2 30.00 49.14 9.82
CA GLY A 2 29.75 47.71 9.83
C GLY A 2 28.63 47.49 8.81
N ILE A 3 28.89 46.67 7.78
CA ILE A 3 28.02 46.39 6.62
C ILE A 3 26.95 45.35 7.04
N MET A 4 26.40 45.48 8.24
CA MET A 4 25.71 44.41 8.97
C MET A 4 24.18 44.59 9.00
N ALA A 5 23.56 45.08 7.91
CA ALA A 5 22.12 45.33 7.91
C ALA A 5 21.34 44.65 6.76
N LEU A 6 22.00 43.96 5.82
CA LEU A 6 21.33 43.46 4.61
C LEU A 6 21.55 41.96 4.35
N VAL A 7 21.51 41.13 5.39
CA VAL A 7 21.58 39.65 5.23
C VAL A 7 20.40 38.92 5.88
N VAL A 8 19.55 39.60 6.65
CA VAL A 8 18.53 38.93 7.48
C VAL A 8 17.16 38.79 6.78
N LEU A 9 16.97 39.34 5.57
CA LEU A 9 15.67 39.27 4.87
C LEU A 9 15.54 38.19 3.80
N THR A 10 16.62 37.50 3.40
CA THR A 10 16.53 36.44 2.38
C THR A 10 16.39 35.03 2.97
N LEU A 11 16.67 34.83 4.25
CA LEU A 11 16.55 33.52 4.91
C LEU A 11 15.12 33.14 5.32
N VAL A 12 14.19 34.09 5.38
CA VAL A 12 12.78 33.82 5.72
C VAL A 12 11.95 33.42 4.49
N GLY A 13 12.50 33.54 3.27
CA GLY A 13 11.84 33.11 2.04
C GLY A 13 11.96 31.61 1.73
N ALA A 14 12.97 30.92 2.27
CA ALA A 14 13.24 29.52 1.93
C ALA A 14 12.62 28.51 2.92
N ALA A 15 12.27 28.93 4.14
CA ALA A 15 11.66 28.04 5.13
C ALA A 15 10.14 27.84 4.92
N GLY A 16 9.47 28.76 4.24
CA GLY A 16 8.01 28.71 4.01
C GLY A 16 7.55 27.65 3.01
N VAL A 17 8.45 27.12 2.17
CA VAL A 17 8.10 26.16 1.11
C VAL A 17 8.38 24.70 1.51
N MET A 18 9.18 24.45 2.55
CA MET A 18 9.59 23.09 2.94
C MET A 18 8.80 22.46 4.10
N ILE A 19 7.84 23.16 4.70
CA ILE A 19 7.04 22.63 5.84
C ILE A 19 5.69 22.02 5.38
N GLY A 20 5.33 22.16 4.10
CA GLY A 20 4.16 21.46 3.53
C GLY A 20 4.47 20.06 2.98
N GLY A 21 5.66 19.87 2.42
CA GLY A 21 6.05 18.68 1.65
C GLY A 21 6.05 17.36 2.45
N PRO A 22 6.84 17.23 3.54
CA PRO A 22 6.97 15.98 4.28
C PRO A 22 5.71 15.63 5.11
N MET A 23 4.90 16.62 5.47
CA MET A 23 3.67 16.39 6.23
C MET A 23 2.54 15.86 5.32
N LEU A 24 2.49 16.32 4.07
CA LEU A 24 1.56 15.83 3.05
C LEU A 24 1.94 14.43 2.55
N THR A 25 3.22 14.15 2.31
CA THR A 25 3.67 12.81 1.87
C THR A 25 3.53 11.77 2.98
N SER A 26 3.77 12.14 4.24
CA SER A 26 3.52 11.26 5.40
C SER A 26 2.03 10.95 5.58
N SER A 27 1.14 11.93 5.37
CA SER A 27 -0.31 11.72 5.44
C SER A 27 -0.82 10.86 4.28
N ALA A 28 -0.33 11.10 3.05
CA ALA A 28 -0.68 10.29 1.89
C ALA A 28 -0.16 8.84 2.02
N ALA A 29 1.09 8.65 2.46
CA ALA A 29 1.64 7.32 2.72
C ALA A 29 0.86 6.58 3.81
N LYS A 30 0.42 7.27 4.86
CA LYS A 30 -0.44 6.70 5.91
C LYS A 30 -1.82 6.31 5.39
N ALA A 31 -2.46 7.17 4.61
CA ALA A 31 -3.75 6.87 4.00
C ALA A 31 -3.65 5.65 3.07
N ASN A 32 -2.62 5.61 2.23
CA ASN A 32 -2.33 4.50 1.33
C ASN A 32 -2.04 3.20 2.09
N ALA A 33 -1.26 3.24 3.17
CA ALA A 33 -0.97 2.08 4.01
C ALA A 33 -2.26 1.51 4.66
N VAL A 34 -3.12 2.38 5.18
CA VAL A 34 -4.41 1.98 5.78
C VAL A 34 -5.35 1.42 4.71
N GLU A 35 -5.36 2.00 3.51
CA GLU A 35 -6.18 1.51 2.40
C GLU A 35 -5.72 0.12 1.96
N VAL A 36 -4.41 -0.08 1.72
CA VAL A 36 -3.85 -1.40 1.37
C VAL A 36 -4.16 -2.43 2.45
N HIS A 37 -3.93 -2.08 3.71
CA HIS A 37 -4.24 -2.94 4.86
C HIS A 37 -5.72 -3.34 4.89
N SER A 38 -6.63 -2.36 4.84
CA SER A 38 -8.07 -2.61 4.88
C SER A 38 -8.53 -3.47 3.70
N LYS A 39 -7.99 -3.24 2.50
CA LYS A 39 -8.30 -4.04 1.31
C LYS A 39 -7.79 -5.46 1.42
N MET A 40 -6.57 -5.68 1.91
CA MET A 40 -6.05 -7.03 2.14
C MET A 40 -6.89 -7.80 3.16
N ALA A 41 -7.26 -7.17 4.27
CA ALA A 41 -8.13 -7.79 5.27
C ALA A 41 -9.52 -8.14 4.70
N GLN A 42 -10.10 -7.26 3.88
CA GLN A 42 -11.35 -7.55 3.16
C GLN A 42 -11.19 -8.76 2.23
N LEU A 43 -10.10 -8.81 1.44
CA LEU A 43 -9.85 -9.91 0.52
C LEU A 43 -9.64 -11.24 1.25
N ALA A 44 -8.90 -11.24 2.36
CA ALA A 44 -8.73 -12.41 3.22
C ALA A 44 -10.09 -12.93 3.75
N GLY A 45 -10.96 -12.02 4.21
CA GLY A 45 -12.33 -12.36 4.62
C GLY A 45 -13.15 -12.99 3.49
N LEU A 46 -13.05 -12.44 2.27
CA LEU A 46 -13.75 -12.97 1.10
C LEU A 46 -13.21 -14.33 0.64
N VAL A 47 -11.89 -14.55 0.73
CA VAL A 47 -11.30 -15.86 0.45
C VAL A 47 -11.78 -16.90 1.47
N THR A 48 -11.86 -16.51 2.74
CA THR A 48 -12.39 -17.36 3.81
C THR A 48 -13.86 -17.71 3.57
N LEU A 49 -14.66 -16.74 3.14
CA LEU A 49 -16.06 -16.94 2.76
C LEU A 49 -16.17 -17.87 1.55
N TYR A 50 -15.39 -17.64 0.49
CA TYR A 50 -15.34 -18.50 -0.69
C TYR A 50 -15.01 -19.95 -0.30
N ARG A 51 -14.00 -20.13 0.56
CA ARG A 51 -13.61 -21.45 1.07
C ARG A 51 -14.73 -22.12 1.84
N SER A 52 -15.45 -21.37 2.67
CA SER A 52 -16.61 -21.87 3.41
C SER A 52 -17.71 -22.36 2.47
N GLU A 53 -18.00 -21.60 1.40
CA GLU A 53 -19.09 -21.93 0.47
C GLU A 53 -18.74 -23.00 -0.58
N LYS A 54 -17.49 -23.04 -1.04
CA LYS A 54 -17.04 -23.96 -2.10
C LYS A 54 -16.26 -25.17 -1.57
N GLY A 55 -15.90 -25.18 -0.29
CA GLY A 55 -15.08 -26.22 0.33
C GLY A 55 -13.61 -26.20 -0.11
N ALA A 56 -13.21 -25.24 -0.94
CA ALA A 56 -11.85 -25.13 -1.50
C ALA A 56 -11.42 -23.66 -1.59
N LEU A 57 -10.11 -23.41 -1.55
CA LEU A 57 -9.56 -22.07 -1.79
C LEU A 57 -9.78 -21.66 -3.25
N PRO A 58 -9.98 -20.35 -3.53
CA PRO A 58 -10.00 -19.84 -4.88
C PRO A 58 -8.64 -20.02 -5.55
N ALA A 59 -8.63 -20.07 -6.88
CA ALA A 59 -7.40 -20.23 -7.66
C ALA A 59 -6.37 -19.15 -7.29
N THR A 60 -5.11 -19.53 -7.16
CA THR A 60 -4.02 -18.59 -6.94
C THR A 60 -3.77 -17.74 -8.18
N GLY A 61 -3.32 -16.51 -7.98
CA GLY A 61 -2.98 -15.59 -9.06
C GLY A 61 -3.52 -14.18 -8.82
N THR A 62 -3.42 -13.34 -9.85
CA THR A 62 -3.86 -11.95 -9.77
C THR A 62 -5.38 -11.84 -9.67
N ILE A 63 -5.87 -11.07 -8.70
CA ILE A 63 -7.28 -10.80 -8.46
C ILE A 63 -7.75 -9.71 -9.44
N ASN A 64 -7.81 -10.07 -10.72
CA ASN A 64 -8.33 -9.24 -11.80
C ASN A 64 -9.81 -9.53 -12.08
N SER A 65 -10.38 -8.95 -13.14
CA SER A 65 -11.79 -9.13 -13.52
C SER A 65 -12.19 -10.57 -13.85
N THR A 66 -11.22 -11.45 -14.14
CA THR A 66 -11.45 -12.87 -14.46
C THR A 66 -11.31 -13.79 -13.26
N HIS A 67 -10.83 -13.28 -12.13
CA HIS A 67 -10.58 -14.08 -10.93
C HIS A 67 -11.89 -14.58 -10.31
N ALA A 68 -11.87 -15.79 -9.72
CA ALA A 68 -13.05 -16.46 -9.14
C ALA A 68 -13.77 -15.63 -8.07
N LEU A 69 -13.04 -14.78 -7.34
CA LEU A 69 -13.64 -13.86 -6.37
C LEU A 69 -14.49 -12.76 -7.02
N VAL A 70 -14.13 -12.32 -8.23
CA VAL A 70 -14.88 -11.29 -8.97
C VAL A 70 -16.01 -11.94 -9.77
N THR A 71 -15.70 -12.98 -10.53
CA THR A 71 -16.69 -13.69 -11.36
C THR A 71 -17.72 -14.47 -10.54
N GLY A 72 -17.34 -14.91 -9.33
CA GLY A 72 -18.23 -15.54 -8.36
C GLY A 72 -19.10 -14.55 -7.56
N GLY A 73 -18.94 -13.24 -7.78
CA GLY A 73 -19.79 -12.20 -7.16
C GLY A 73 -19.40 -11.79 -5.72
N TYR A 74 -18.31 -12.32 -5.16
CA TYR A 74 -17.80 -11.93 -3.84
C TYR A 74 -17.22 -10.50 -3.86
N LEU A 75 -16.66 -10.11 -5.00
CA LEU A 75 -16.19 -8.76 -5.28
C LEU A 75 -17.02 -8.16 -6.40
N LYS A 76 -17.58 -6.97 -6.15
CA LYS A 76 -18.28 -6.19 -7.18
C LYS A 76 -17.35 -5.79 -8.34
N SER A 77 -16.08 -5.57 -8.04
CA SER A 77 -15.06 -5.21 -9.03
C SER A 77 -13.67 -5.68 -8.57
N ALA A 78 -12.77 -5.86 -9.51
CA ALA A 78 -11.38 -6.18 -9.20
C ALA A 78 -10.74 -5.06 -8.33
N PRO A 79 -10.10 -5.41 -7.21
CA PRO A 79 -9.51 -4.46 -6.29
C PRO A 79 -8.25 -3.86 -6.92
N LEU A 80 -8.17 -2.54 -6.93
CA LEU A 80 -7.01 -1.81 -7.41
C LEU A 80 -6.16 -1.30 -6.24
N LEU A 81 -4.85 -1.31 -6.40
CA LEU A 81 -3.89 -0.64 -5.54
C LEU A 81 -3.97 0.88 -5.77
N PRO A 82 -3.84 1.70 -4.71
CA PRO A 82 -3.84 3.15 -4.82
C PRO A 82 -2.85 3.66 -5.86
N THR A 83 -3.26 4.64 -6.65
CA THR A 83 -2.40 5.28 -7.66
C THR A 83 -1.26 6.00 -6.97
N GLY A 84 -0.01 5.71 -7.38
CA GLY A 84 1.20 6.31 -6.81
C GLY A 84 1.98 5.42 -5.85
N ILE A 85 1.45 4.24 -5.51
CA ILE A 85 2.17 3.26 -4.67
C ILE A 85 2.37 1.91 -5.35
N ALA A 86 1.97 1.74 -6.62
CA ALA A 86 2.13 0.50 -7.38
C ALA A 86 2.64 0.82 -8.81
N SER A 87 3.44 -0.08 -9.36
CA SER A 87 3.81 -0.10 -10.78
C SER A 87 2.86 -1.05 -11.55
N SER A 88 2.79 -0.88 -12.87
CA SER A 88 1.86 -1.55 -13.80
C SER A 88 1.44 -2.96 -13.39
N GLY A 89 0.13 -3.18 -13.27
CA GLY A 89 -0.44 -4.40 -12.69
C GLY A 89 -0.98 -4.18 -11.27
N ASN A 90 -1.77 -3.11 -11.09
CA ASN A 90 -2.29 -2.57 -9.81
C ASN A 90 -3.28 -3.51 -9.09
N PHE A 91 -3.13 -4.81 -9.17
CA PHE A 91 -4.04 -5.77 -8.55
C PHE A 91 -3.35 -6.51 -7.42
N TYR A 92 -4.15 -6.88 -6.43
CA TYR A 92 -3.74 -7.81 -5.39
C TYR A 92 -3.60 -9.22 -6.01
N SER A 93 -2.72 -10.04 -5.48
CA SER A 93 -2.51 -11.42 -5.94
C SER A 93 -2.70 -12.39 -4.78
N LEU A 94 -3.35 -13.52 -5.03
CA LEU A 94 -3.56 -14.57 -4.05
C LEU A 94 -2.51 -15.68 -4.21
N THR A 95 -1.82 -16.02 -3.13
CA THR A 95 -0.85 -17.12 -3.06
C THR A 95 -1.25 -18.06 -1.93
N GLY A 96 -2.13 -19.02 -2.24
CA GLY A 96 -2.64 -19.99 -1.27
C GLY A 96 -3.43 -19.33 -0.14
N THR A 97 -2.76 -19.12 1.00
CA THR A 97 -3.30 -18.53 2.24
C THR A 97 -2.81 -17.09 2.47
N ALA A 98 -2.28 -16.43 1.45
CA ALA A 98 -1.84 -15.05 1.56
C ALA A 98 -2.33 -14.18 0.39
N VAL A 99 -2.74 -12.95 0.71
CA VAL A 99 -2.97 -11.88 -0.29
C VAL A 99 -1.71 -11.03 -0.35
N THR A 100 -1.17 -10.86 -1.55
CA THR A 100 0.06 -10.10 -1.80
C THR A 100 -0.23 -8.87 -2.66
N ALA A 101 0.56 -7.82 -2.46
CA ALA A 101 0.58 -6.64 -3.31
C ALA A 101 2.03 -6.17 -3.48
N THR A 102 2.33 -5.63 -4.66
CA THR A 102 3.62 -5.03 -4.94
C THR A 102 3.49 -3.52 -4.81
N VAL A 103 4.26 -2.92 -3.91
CA VAL A 103 4.26 -1.48 -3.67
C VAL A 103 5.59 -0.84 -4.03
N THR A 104 5.56 0.33 -4.65
CA THR A 104 6.74 1.07 -5.14
C THR A 104 7.22 2.15 -4.17
N SER A 105 6.57 2.28 -3.01
CA SER A 105 6.90 3.29 -2.00
C SER A 105 7.39 2.63 -0.71
N GLN A 106 8.64 2.90 -0.34
CA GLN A 106 9.23 2.44 0.91
C GLN A 106 8.48 3.00 2.13
N ASP A 107 8.12 4.29 2.11
CA ASP A 107 7.39 4.96 3.20
C ASP A 107 6.06 4.25 3.52
N VAL A 108 5.36 3.77 2.49
CA VAL A 108 4.11 3.02 2.65
C VAL A 108 4.38 1.67 3.30
N CYS A 109 5.45 0.98 2.90
CA CYS A 109 5.85 -0.29 3.50
C CYS A 109 6.25 -0.17 4.97
N ASP A 110 7.04 0.83 5.30
CA ASP A 110 7.43 1.13 6.69
C ASP A 110 6.17 1.42 7.52
N ARG A 111 5.22 2.17 6.95
CA ARG A 111 3.96 2.47 7.63
C ARG A 111 3.06 1.27 7.80
N ILE A 112 3.02 0.34 6.84
CA ILE A 112 2.31 -0.93 6.95
C ILE A 112 2.91 -1.78 8.07
N GLY A 113 4.24 -1.85 8.17
CA GLY A 113 4.93 -2.57 9.25
C GLY A 113 4.62 -2.02 10.64
N LEU A 114 4.30 -0.72 10.75
CA LEU A 114 3.89 -0.07 11.99
C LEU A 114 2.42 -0.30 12.38
N LEU A 115 1.59 -0.91 11.52
CA LEU A 115 0.19 -1.21 11.84
C LEU A 115 0.03 -2.34 12.87
N GLY A 116 1.11 -3.08 13.19
CA GLY A 116 1.14 -4.06 14.27
C GLY A 116 0.33 -5.34 14.02
N ASP A 117 -0.12 -5.57 12.77
CA ASP A 117 -0.78 -6.81 12.38
C ASP A 117 0.28 -7.86 12.02
N ALA A 118 0.42 -8.89 12.86
CA ALA A 118 1.38 -9.99 12.64
C ALA A 118 1.07 -10.80 11.37
N SER A 119 -0.15 -10.67 10.84
CA SER A 119 -0.59 -11.29 9.59
C SER A 119 -0.02 -10.55 8.38
N ILE A 120 0.52 -9.34 8.56
CA ILE A 120 1.05 -8.53 7.47
C ILE A 120 2.55 -8.42 7.55
N THR A 121 3.19 -8.71 6.42
CA THR A 121 4.61 -8.50 6.22
C THR A 121 4.81 -7.60 5.01
N CYS A 122 5.52 -6.49 5.18
CA CYS A 122 6.16 -5.85 4.03
C CYS A 122 7.65 -6.18 4.02
N THR A 123 8.15 -6.61 2.86
CA THR A 123 9.57 -6.73 2.56
C THR A 123 9.96 -5.70 1.52
N TRP A 124 10.85 -4.78 1.91
CA TRP A 124 11.51 -3.85 1.03
C TRP A 124 12.96 -4.28 0.83
N THR A 125 13.40 -4.39 -0.42
CA THR A 125 14.78 -4.76 -0.74
C THR A 125 15.51 -3.56 -1.31
N ILE A 126 16.45 -3.02 -0.53
CA ILE A 126 17.26 -1.87 -0.95
C ILE A 126 18.07 -2.27 -2.20
N GLY A 127 17.83 -1.58 -3.32
CA GLY A 127 18.60 -1.74 -4.56
C GLY A 127 17.96 -2.59 -5.67
N THR A 128 16.77 -3.18 -5.48
CA THR A 128 16.14 -4.05 -6.51
C THR A 128 14.75 -3.61 -6.99
N GLY A 129 14.23 -2.45 -6.56
CA GLY A 129 12.96 -1.91 -7.02
C GLY A 129 11.80 -2.10 -6.02
N PRO A 130 10.54 -2.22 -6.46
CA PRO A 130 9.37 -2.21 -5.58
C PRO A 130 9.38 -3.31 -4.50
N GLY A 131 8.85 -2.99 -3.32
CA GLY A 131 8.66 -3.91 -2.20
C GLY A 131 7.39 -4.75 -2.31
N ALA A 132 7.34 -5.86 -1.58
CA ALA A 132 6.19 -6.76 -1.54
C ALA A 132 5.52 -6.72 -0.16
N VAL A 133 4.20 -6.54 -0.15
CA VAL A 133 3.34 -6.64 1.03
C VAL A 133 2.55 -7.94 0.95
N ALA A 134 2.50 -8.72 2.02
CA ALA A 134 1.74 -9.97 2.12
C ALA A 134 0.88 -9.97 3.37
N TYR A 135 -0.38 -10.40 3.25
CA TYR A 135 -1.35 -10.62 4.32
C TYR A 135 -1.69 -12.11 4.40
N ALA A 136 -1.28 -12.80 5.45
CA ALA A 136 -1.58 -14.21 5.70
C ALA A 136 -2.91 -14.38 6.46
N PHE A 137 -3.68 -15.43 6.17
CA PHE A 137 -4.95 -15.73 6.84
C PHE A 137 -5.25 -17.24 6.88
#